data_AF-A0A2Z6IKE2-F1
#
_entry.id   AF-A0A2Z6IKE2-F1
#
_cell.length_a   1.000
_cell.length_b   1.000
_cell.length_c   1.000
_cell.angle_alpha   90.00
_cell.angle_beta   90.00
_cell.angle_gamma   90.00
#
_symmetry.space_group_name_H-M   'P 1'
#
loop_
_entity.id
_entity.type
_entity.pdbx_description
1 polymer ?
#
loop_
_entity_poly.entity_id
_entity_poly.type
_entity_poly.pdbx_seq_one_letter_code
_entity_poly.pdbx_strand_id
1 'polypeptide(L)'
;MPYIPHDAAETAAMLAAVGVERLDQLFDEIPPVLQAQDMALPEGLSEMALQRELEGRALANAPLRCFAGAGLMPIISRPSSGKLPGAASFIPLIRRIRRKPAKVHCSSFTSIRASSPG
;
A
#
# COMPACT_ATOMS: atom_id res chain seq x y z
N MET A 1 -6.12 -12.24 -9.39
CA MET A 1 -6.84 -12.96 -8.29
C MET A 1 -8.15 -12.21 -8.02
N PRO A 2 -9.34 -12.83 -8.03
CA PRO A 2 -10.59 -12.10 -7.77
C PRO A 2 -10.54 -11.52 -6.36
N TYR A 3 -10.66 -10.21 -6.24
CA TYR A 3 -10.54 -9.48 -4.98
C TYR A 3 -11.78 -9.67 -4.10
N ILE A 4 -12.94 -9.88 -4.72
CA ILE A 4 -14.20 -10.12 -4.02
C ILE A 4 -14.27 -11.64 -3.74
N PRO A 5 -14.16 -12.07 -2.47
CA PRO A 5 -14.09 -13.48 -2.13
C PRO A 5 -15.46 -14.17 -2.11
N HIS A 6 -16.54 -13.39 -1.99
CA HIS A 6 -17.90 -13.91 -1.81
C HIS A 6 -18.77 -13.65 -3.03
N ASP A 7 -19.63 -14.63 -3.32
CA ASP A 7 -20.71 -14.45 -4.28
C ASP A 7 -21.95 -13.80 -3.63
N ALA A 8 -22.95 -13.48 -4.45
CA ALA A 8 -24.18 -12.84 -3.96
C ALA A 8 -24.98 -13.74 -3.01
N ALA A 9 -24.91 -15.07 -3.18
CA ALA A 9 -25.64 -16.03 -2.36
C ALA A 9 -25.00 -16.18 -0.98
N GLU A 10 -23.67 -16.27 -0.92
CA GLU A 10 -22.89 -16.26 0.31
C GLU A 10 -23.08 -14.95 1.07
N THR A 11 -23.09 -13.81 0.37
CA THR A 11 -23.35 -12.51 0.97
C THR A 11 -24.74 -12.46 1.61
N ALA A 12 -25.77 -12.98 0.92
CA ALA A 12 -27.13 -13.05 1.46
C ALA A 12 -27.23 -13.98 2.68
N ALA A 13 -26.55 -15.13 2.67
CA ALA A 13 -26.51 -16.03 3.80
C ALA A 13 -25.85 -15.40 5.04
N MET A 14 -24.76 -14.64 4.84
CA MET A 14 -24.11 -13.89 5.92
C MET A 14 -25.01 -12.78 6.47
N LEU A 15 -25.70 -12.02 5.61
CA LEU A 15 -26.64 -10.97 6.04
C LEU A 15 -27.82 -11.57 6.84
N ALA A 16 -28.36 -12.71 6.38
CA ALA A 16 -29.42 -13.42 7.09
C ALA A 16 -28.96 -13.94 8.47
N ALA A 17 -27.71 -14.40 8.60
CA ALA A 17 -27.15 -14.82 9.88
C ALA A 17 -27.00 -13.65 10.88
N VAL A 18 -26.74 -12.44 10.37
CA VAL A 18 -26.65 -11.20 11.19
C VAL A 18 -28.03 -10.59 11.46
N GLY A 19 -29.06 -10.97 10.69
CA GLY A 19 -30.43 -10.48 10.86
C GLY A 19 -30.69 -9.13 10.19
N VAL A 20 -29.90 -8.77 9.18
CA VAL A 20 -30.04 -7.53 8.39
C VAL A 20 -30.43 -7.85 6.95
N GLU A 21 -31.19 -6.98 6.30
CA GLU A 21 -31.66 -7.17 4.92
C GLU A 21 -30.71 -6.58 3.88
N ARG A 22 -29.92 -5.56 4.29
CA ARG A 22 -29.05 -4.79 3.39
C ARG A 22 -27.69 -4.53 4.03
N LEU A 23 -26.66 -4.47 3.19
CA LEU A 23 -25.30 -4.13 3.62
C LEU A 23 -25.25 -2.76 4.31
N ASP A 24 -26.04 -1.79 3.83
CA ASP A 24 -26.08 -0.42 4.35
C ASP A 24 -26.45 -0.36 5.84
N GLN A 25 -27.32 -1.29 6.31
CA GLN A 25 -27.78 -1.35 7.69
C GLN A 25 -26.66 -1.71 8.68
N LEU A 26 -25.57 -2.31 8.21
CA LEU A 26 -24.39 -2.58 9.04
C LEU A 26 -23.66 -1.31 9.46
N PHE A 27 -23.95 -0.18 8.81
CA PHE A 27 -23.26 1.09 9.02
C PHE A 27 -24.16 2.17 9.65
N ASP A 28 -25.38 1.82 10.10
CA ASP A 28 -26.34 2.76 10.68
C ASP A 28 -25.83 3.45 11.96
N GLU A 29 -24.88 2.82 12.66
CA GLU A 29 -24.24 3.41 13.84
C GLU A 29 -23.26 4.55 13.50
N ILE A 30 -22.85 4.69 12.24
CA ILE A 30 -21.89 5.70 11.80
C ILE A 30 -22.64 6.99 11.44
N PRO A 31 -22.44 8.10 12.17
CA PRO A 31 -23.07 9.37 11.86
C PRO A 31 -22.78 9.81 10.42
N PRO A 32 -23.75 10.42 9.71
CA PRO A 32 -23.59 10.80 8.30
C PRO A 32 -22.43 11.78 8.05
N VAL A 33 -22.04 12.57 9.06
CA VAL A 33 -20.89 13.49 8.97
C VAL A 33 -19.54 12.77 8.89
N LEU A 34 -19.47 11.51 9.32
CA LEU A 34 -18.26 10.68 9.30
C LEU A 34 -18.25 9.68 8.14
N GLN A 35 -19.38 9.56 7.41
CA GLN A 35 -19.43 8.73 6.23
C GLN A 35 -18.59 9.37 5.12
N ALA A 36 -17.75 8.56 4.48
CA ALA A 36 -16.93 9.03 3.38
C ALA A 36 -17.85 9.48 2.24
N GLN A 37 -17.63 10.70 1.75
CA GLN A 37 -18.27 11.18 0.53
C GLN A 37 -17.65 10.49 -0.68
N ASP A 38 -18.36 10.54 -1.81
CA ASP A 38 -17.86 10.00 -3.07
C ASP A 38 -16.44 10.51 -3.34
N MET A 39 -15.51 9.56 -3.45
CA MET A 39 -14.12 9.85 -3.75
C MET A 39 -13.98 9.95 -5.28
N ALA A 40 -13.44 11.07 -5.77
CA ALA A 40 -13.13 11.28 -7.18
C ALA A 40 -11.90 10.43 -7.60
N LEU A 41 -12.08 9.11 -7.62
CA LEU A 41 -11.08 8.13 -8.03
C LEU A 41 -11.27 7.79 -9.52
N PRO A 42 -10.17 7.55 -10.26
CA PRO A 42 -10.26 7.02 -11.62
C PRO A 42 -10.83 5.60 -11.61
N GLU A 43 -11.37 5.18 -12.75
CA GLU A 43 -11.92 3.84 -12.92
C GLU A 43 -10.87 2.76 -12.62
N GLY A 44 -11.32 1.64 -12.03
CA GLY A 44 -10.46 0.52 -11.69
C GLY A 44 -9.78 -0.07 -12.92
N LEU A 45 -8.46 -0.22 -12.87
CA LEU A 45 -7.69 -0.89 -13.91
C LEU A 45 -7.65 -2.41 -13.68
N SER A 46 -7.58 -3.17 -14.77
CA SER A 46 -7.29 -4.61 -14.69
C SER A 46 -5.88 -4.83 -14.15
N GLU A 47 -5.65 -6.00 -13.55
CA GLU A 47 -4.35 -6.39 -12.96
C GLU A 47 -3.20 -6.21 -13.96
N MET A 48 -3.40 -6.63 -15.22
CA MET A 48 -2.40 -6.49 -16.28
C MET A 48 -2.19 -5.03 -16.71
N ALA A 49 -3.25 -4.23 -16.80
CA ALA A 49 -3.14 -2.82 -17.17
C ALA A 49 -2.41 -2.02 -16.07
N LEU A 50 -2.75 -2.27 -14.80
CA LEU A 50 -2.09 -1.66 -13.66
C LEU A 50 -0.59 -2.03 -13.60
N GLN A 51 -0.24 -3.29 -13.84
CA GLN A 51 1.16 -3.72 -13.87
C GLN A 51 1.96 -2.94 -14.92
N ARG A 52 1.45 -2.83 -16.15
CA ARG A 52 2.12 -2.09 -17.23
C ARG A 52 2.29 -0.61 -16.91
N GLU A 53 1.26 0.01 -16.34
CA GLU A 53 1.30 1.42 -15.93
C GLU A 53 2.37 1.66 -14.85
N LEU A 54 2.44 0.78 -13.84
CA LEU A 54 3.43 0.90 -12.77
C LEU A 54 4.85 0.61 -13.25
N GLU A 55 5.03 -0.35 -14.16
CA GLU A 55 6.32 -0.60 -14.82
C GLU A 55 6.77 0.61 -15.63
N GLY A 56 5.85 1.23 -16.40
CA GLY A 56 6.12 2.46 -17.15
C GLY A 56 6.56 3.61 -16.25
N ARG A 57 5.86 3.82 -15.12
CA ARG A 57 6.25 4.83 -14.12
C ARG A 57 7.58 4.50 -13.45
N ALA A 58 7.87 3.24 -13.20
CA ALA A 58 9.13 2.83 -12.59
C ALA A 58 10.33 3.12 -13.49
N LEU A 59 10.18 2.98 -14.81
CA LEU A 59 11.22 3.28 -15.80
C LEU A 59 11.60 4.77 -15.85
N ALA A 60 10.70 5.66 -15.44
CA ALA A 60 11.00 7.09 -15.34
C ALA A 60 11.98 7.42 -14.19
N ASN A 61 12.18 6.50 -13.23
CA ASN A 61 13.13 6.69 -12.14
C ASN A 61 14.56 6.37 -12.60
N ALA A 62 15.47 7.34 -12.44
CA ALA A 62 16.87 7.12 -12.72
C ALA A 62 17.52 6.19 -11.67
N PRO A 63 18.13 5.05 -12.06
CA PRO A 63 18.88 4.21 -11.15
C PRO A 63 20.22 4.89 -10.81
N LEU A 64 20.24 5.69 -9.76
CA LEU A 64 21.44 6.40 -9.31
C LEU A 64 22.19 5.60 -8.25
N ARG A 65 23.52 5.69 -8.29
CA ARG A 65 24.37 5.18 -7.21
C ARG A 65 24.45 6.24 -6.13
N CYS A 66 23.62 6.11 -5.10
CA CYS A 66 23.52 7.10 -4.03
C CYS A 66 24.73 7.02 -3.09
N PHE A 67 25.49 8.11 -2.99
CA PHE A 67 26.58 8.29 -2.02
C PHE A 67 26.27 9.33 -0.93
N ALA A 68 24.99 9.72 -0.79
CA ALA A 68 24.54 10.79 0.09
C ALA A 68 24.75 10.51 1.60
N GLY A 69 25.09 9.28 1.99
CA GLY A 69 25.61 8.96 3.32
C GLY A 69 24.64 9.13 4.51
N ALA A 70 23.40 9.58 4.28
CA ALA A 70 22.37 9.87 5.30
C ALA A 70 21.73 8.59 5.90
N GLY A 71 22.54 7.63 6.34
CA GLY A 71 22.08 6.37 6.94
C GLY A 71 21.57 5.32 5.95
N LEU A 72 21.59 5.60 4.65
CA LEU A 72 21.26 4.65 3.59
C LEU A 72 22.44 4.53 2.61
N MET A 73 22.97 3.31 2.49
CA MET A 73 24.10 3.01 1.62
C MET A 73 23.71 1.88 0.64
N PRO A 74 24.09 1.95 -0.64
CA PRO A 74 23.76 0.91 -1.61
C PRO A 74 24.52 -0.37 -1.30
N ILE A 75 23.80 -1.44 -0.98
CA ILE A 75 24.35 -2.79 -0.78
C ILE A 75 24.05 -3.67 -2.00
N ILE A 76 25.03 -4.44 -2.45
CA ILE A 76 24.82 -5.44 -3.49
C ILE A 76 24.30 -6.70 -2.81
N SER A 77 23.00 -6.99 -2.97
CA SER A 77 22.46 -8.27 -2.56
C SER A 77 23.07 -9.36 -3.44
N ARG A 78 23.75 -10.35 -2.84
CA ARG A 78 24.09 -11.59 -3.55
C ARG A 78 22.78 -12.21 -4.04
N PRO A 79 22.68 -12.63 -5.31
CA PRO A 79 21.53 -13.38 -5.73
C PRO A 79 21.48 -14.65 -4.88
N SER A 80 20.44 -14.79 -4.05
CA SER A 80 20.16 -16.10 -3.46
C SER A 80 19.69 -16.99 -4.60
N SER A 81 19.96 -18.29 -4.50
CA SER A 81 19.47 -19.30 -5.44
C SER A 81 17.94 -19.28 -5.49
N GLY A 82 17.38 -18.51 -6.43
CA GLY A 82 16.02 -18.61 -6.98
C GLY A 82 14.83 -18.36 -6.06
N LYS A 83 15.00 -18.14 -4.76
CA LYS A 83 13.90 -17.89 -3.82
C LYS A 83 14.16 -16.65 -2.97
N LEU A 84 13.76 -15.49 -3.51
CA LEU A 84 13.58 -14.23 -2.77
C LEU A 84 12.09 -13.86 -2.75
N PRO A 85 11.65 -13.01 -1.79
CA PRO A 85 10.34 -13.10 -1.17
C PRO A 85 9.29 -12.33 -1.98
N GLY A 86 8.84 -12.91 -3.09
CA GLY A 86 7.58 -12.53 -3.73
C GLY A 86 6.36 -13.24 -3.12
N ALA A 87 6.59 -14.22 -2.23
CA ALA A 87 5.53 -15.01 -1.65
C ALA A 87 4.84 -14.22 -0.51
N ALA A 88 3.51 -14.12 -0.59
CA ALA A 88 2.63 -13.50 0.40
C ALA A 88 2.84 -14.01 1.85
N SER A 89 3.55 -15.12 2.03
CA SER A 89 3.95 -15.70 3.32
C SER A 89 5.00 -14.89 4.11
N PHE A 90 5.66 -13.88 3.53
CA PHE A 90 6.73 -13.13 4.22
C PHE A 90 6.25 -11.91 5.01
N ILE A 91 5.04 -11.40 4.73
CA ILE A 91 4.46 -10.20 5.37
C ILE A 91 4.31 -10.32 6.91
N PRO A 92 3.96 -11.49 7.51
CA PRO A 92 3.86 -11.62 8.96
C PRO A 92 5.19 -11.45 9.71
N LEU A 93 6.32 -11.77 9.07
CA LEU A 93 7.64 -11.76 9.71
C LEU A 93 8.15 -10.32 9.94
N ILE A 94 7.85 -9.41 9.01
CA ILE A 94 8.24 -7.99 9.09
C ILE A 94 7.52 -7.27 10.25
N ARG A 95 6.28 -7.68 10.58
CA ARG A 95 5.51 -7.09 11.68
C ARG A 95 6.12 -7.36 13.07
N ARG A 96 6.93 -8.42 13.20
CA ARG A 96 7.64 -8.77 14.45
C ARG A 96 8.91 -7.95 14.68
N ILE A 97 9.51 -7.41 13.61
CA ILE A 97 10.76 -6.64 13.68
C ILE A 97 10.49 -5.16 14.07
N ARG A 98 9.31 -4.61 13.72
CA ARG A 98 8.96 -3.19 13.98
C ARG A 98 8.63 -2.82 15.44
N ARG A 99 8.72 -3.74 16.42
CA ARG A 99 8.37 -3.44 17.84
C ARG A 99 9.53 -2.91 18.70
N LYS A 100 10.73 -2.65 18.16
CA LYS A 100 11.79 -1.94 18.90
C LYS A 100 11.77 -0.45 18.56
N PRO A 101 11.44 0.45 19.50
CA PRO A 101 11.49 1.88 19.26
C PRO A 101 12.96 2.34 19.31
N ALA A 102 13.53 2.66 18.15
CA ALA A 102 14.75 3.46 18.09
C ALA A 102 14.33 4.94 18.16
N LYS A 103 14.63 5.61 19.29
CA LYS A 103 14.54 7.06 19.40
C LYS A 103 15.58 7.66 18.45
N VAL A 104 15.14 8.38 17.42
CA VAL A 104 16.01 9.26 16.62
C VAL A 104 15.64 10.69 16.99
N HIS A 105 16.55 11.36 17.69
CA HIS A 105 16.50 12.80 17.92
C HIS A 105 16.91 13.47 16.60
N CYS A 106 15.98 14.17 15.97
CA CYS A 106 16.22 14.94 14.74
C CYS A 106 16.28 16.41 15.13
N SER A 107 17.49 16.94 15.30
CA SER A 107 17.71 18.38 15.34
C SER A 107 18.46 18.78 14.07
N SER A 108 17.91 19.80 13.40
CA SER A 108 18.48 20.58 12.30
C SER A 108 18.70 19.90 10.95
N PHE A 109 17.76 20.11 10.02
CA PHE A 109 18.12 20.48 8.65
C PHE A 109 17.03 21.35 8.02
N THR A 110 17.22 22.66 8.14
CA THR A 110 16.39 23.72 7.57
C THR A 110 16.81 23.98 6.12
N SER A 111 15.81 24.19 5.26
CA SER A 111 15.82 24.81 3.93
C SER A 111 16.70 24.22 2.82
N ILE A 112 16.06 23.58 1.84
CA ILE A 112 16.48 23.69 0.44
C ILE A 112 15.30 24.27 -0.35
N ARG A 113 15.50 25.51 -0.78
CA ARG A 113 14.62 26.33 -1.61
C ARG A 113 14.49 25.68 -2.98
N ALA A 114 13.26 25.54 -3.46
CA ALA A 114 12.97 25.21 -4.86
C ALA A 114 13.54 26.32 -5.76
N SER A 115 14.35 25.93 -6.74
CA SER A 115 14.68 26.75 -7.91
C SER A 115 14.40 25.91 -9.14
N SER A 116 13.31 26.25 -9.84
CA SER A 116 12.96 25.76 -11.17
C SER A 116 13.71 26.59 -12.22
N PRO A 117 14.01 26.03 -13.40
CA PRO A 117 14.13 26.86 -14.59
C PRO A 117 13.26 26.36 -15.76
N GLY A 118 12.70 27.34 -16.49
CA GLY A 118 12.42 27.26 -17.93
C GLY A 118 11.06 26.77 -18.34
#